data_AF-A0A662G2L7-F1
#
_entry.id   AF-A0A662G2L7-F1
#
_cell.length_a   1.000
_cell.length_b   1.000
_cell.length_c   1.000
_cell.angle_alpha   90.00
_cell.angle_beta   90.00
_cell.angle_gamma   90.00
#
_symmetry.space_group_name_H-M   'P 1'
#
loop_
_entity.id
_entity.type
_entity.pdbx_description
1 polymer ?
#
loop_
_entity_poly.entity_id
_entity_poly.type
_entity_poly.pdbx_seq_one_letter_code
_entity_poly.pdbx_strand_id
1 'polypeptide(L)'
;MPKIYDIGRICVKIAGREAGRKCVIVDIINDNYVLITGPKALTGVRRRRANLKHLEPTNVKIDIKKGASDEEVILALEKKKMLGEMKKVVKPIITPVGYQI
;
A
#
# COMPACT_ATOMS: atom_id res chain seq x y z
N MET A 1 16.15 12.30 5.50
CA MET A 1 16.25 10.86 5.17
C MET A 1 14.99 10.45 4.42
N PRO A 2 15.07 9.89 3.21
CA PRO A 2 13.88 9.37 2.54
C PRO A 2 13.36 8.19 3.35
N LYS A 3 12.21 8.37 4.02
CA LYS A 3 11.54 7.25 4.66
C LYS A 3 10.96 6.42 3.53
N ILE A 4 11.43 5.19 3.40
CA ILE A 4 10.95 4.23 2.40
C ILE A 4 9.41 4.09 2.46
N TYR A 5 8.84 4.30 3.65
CA TYR A 5 7.42 4.37 3.95
C TYR A 5 7.00 5.79 4.32
N ASP A 6 6.45 6.50 3.34
CA ASP A 6 5.91 7.86 3.47
C ASP A 6 4.44 7.91 3.06
N ILE A 7 3.75 8.97 3.46
CA ILE A 7 2.37 9.24 3.03
C ILE A 7 2.32 9.36 1.50
N GLY A 8 1.35 8.68 0.89
CA GLY A 8 1.21 8.58 -0.56
C GLY A 8 2.07 7.51 -1.21
N ARG A 9 2.93 6.79 -0.46
CA ARG A 9 3.71 5.68 -1.01
C ARG A 9 2.78 4.51 -1.36
N ILE A 10 2.94 3.96 -2.56
CA ILE A 10 2.23 2.75 -2.98
C ILE A 10 3.04 1.53 -2.50
N CYS A 11 2.36 0.59 -1.87
CA CYS A 11 2.93 -0.64 -1.36
C CYS A 11 2.12 -1.85 -1.88
N VAL A 12 2.76 -3.01 -1.92
CA VAL A 12 2.12 -4.31 -2.14
C VAL A 12 2.02 -5.02 -0.80
N LYS A 13 0.87 -5.62 -0.49
CA LYS A 13 0.82 -6.56 0.63
C LYS A 13 1.50 -7.86 0.25
N ILE A 14 2.49 -8.28 1.03
CA ILE A 14 3.15 -9.57 0.82
C ILE A 14 2.50 -10.70 1.62
N ALA A 15 1.68 -10.38 2.63
CA ALA A 15 1.08 -11.36 3.53
C ALA A 15 -0.41 -11.11 3.85
N GLY A 16 -1.12 -12.20 4.21
CA GLY A 16 -2.51 -12.21 4.66
C GLY A 16 -3.56 -12.35 3.54
N ARG A 17 -4.85 -12.16 3.89
CA ARG A 17 -5.99 -12.34 2.96
C ARG A 17 -5.97 -11.42 1.72
N GLU A 18 -5.23 -10.32 1.80
CA GLU A 18 -5.07 -9.34 0.73
C GLU A 18 -3.65 -9.37 0.14
N ALA A 19 -2.90 -10.45 0.35
CA ALA A 19 -1.59 -10.64 -0.26
C ALA A 19 -1.68 -10.48 -1.78
N GLY A 20 -0.68 -9.81 -2.34
CA GLY A 20 -0.57 -9.47 -3.75
C GLY A 20 -1.32 -8.23 -4.20
N ARG A 21 -2.14 -7.63 -3.33
CA ARG A 21 -2.90 -6.42 -3.67
C ARG A 21 -2.10 -5.17 -3.33
N LYS A 22 -2.29 -4.14 -4.16
CA LYS A 22 -1.67 -2.81 -3.97
C LYS A 22 -2.52 -1.95 -3.04
N CYS A 23 -1.83 -1.15 -2.23
CA CYS A 23 -2.41 -0.19 -1.30
C CYS A 23 -1.54 1.06 -1.21
N VAL A 24 -2.09 2.13 -0.62
CA VAL A 24 -1.40 3.40 -0.39
C VAL A 24 -1.33 3.66 1.10
N ILE A 25 -0.20 4.17 1.58
CA ILE A 25 -0.06 4.68 2.93
C ILE A 25 -0.72 6.06 3.02
N VAL A 26 -1.69 6.20 3.91
CA VAL A 26 -2.47 7.43 4.10
C VAL A 26 -2.06 8.16 5.38
N ASP A 27 -1.61 7.40 6.38
CA ASP A 27 -1.08 7.94 7.61
C ASP A 27 -0.02 7.02 8.22
N ILE A 28 0.87 7.59 9.01
CA ILE A 28 1.90 6.89 9.77
C ILE A 28 1.49 6.99 11.24
N ILE A 29 1.20 5.83 11.85
CA ILE A 29 0.73 5.77 13.24
C ILE A 29 1.93 5.74 14.18
N ASN A 30 2.91 4.89 13.88
CA ASN A 30 4.19 4.79 14.58
C ASN A 30 5.23 4.12 13.67
N ASP A 31 6.41 3.79 14.21
CA ASP A 31 7.53 3.23 13.42
C ASP A 31 7.27 1.83 12.84
N ASN A 32 6.26 1.11 13.32
CA ASN A 32 5.95 -0.25 12.88
C ASN A 32 4.61 -0.34 12.13
N TYR A 33 3.72 0.63 12.32
CA TYR A 33 2.34 0.58 11.86
C TYR A 33 1.96 1.83 11.08
N VAL A 34 1.29 1.58 9.96
CA VAL A 34 0.76 2.59 9.06
C VAL A 34 -0.72 2.35 8.83
N LEU A 35 -1.43 3.43 8.51
CA LEU A 35 -2.79 3.37 7.99
C LEU A 35 -2.71 3.26 6.47
N ILE A 36 -3.22 2.17 5.93
CA ILE A 36 -3.30 1.97 4.49
C ILE A 36 -4.73 2.09 4.01
N THR A 37 -4.90 2.50 2.76
CA THR A 37 -6.14 2.34 1.99
C THR A 37 -5.84 1.79 0.60
N GLY A 38 -6.72 0.98 0.06
CA GLY A 38 -6.71 0.64 -1.35
C GLY A 38 -8.16 0.61 -1.79
N PRO A 39 -8.67 1.69 -2.42
CA PRO A 39 -10.10 1.92 -2.58
C PRO A 39 -10.83 0.64 -2.93
N LYS A 40 -11.83 0.25 -2.13
CA LYS A 40 -12.42 -1.10 -2.18
C LYS A 40 -12.92 -1.46 -3.58
N ALA A 41 -13.37 -0.46 -4.33
CA ALA A 41 -13.79 -0.59 -5.73
C ALA A 41 -12.64 -0.92 -6.71
N LEU A 42 -11.39 -0.59 -6.38
CA LEU A 42 -10.20 -0.80 -7.22
C LEU A 42 -9.43 -2.05 -6.84
N THR A 43 -8.96 -2.14 -5.59
CA THR A 43 -8.06 -3.22 -5.16
C THR A 43 -8.69 -4.16 -4.15
N GLY A 44 -9.85 -3.79 -3.59
CA GLY A 44 -10.52 -4.57 -2.55
C GLY A 44 -9.76 -4.58 -1.22
N VAL A 45 -8.83 -3.64 -1.00
CA VAL A 45 -8.07 -3.51 0.25
C VAL A 45 -8.82 -2.55 1.18
N ARG A 46 -9.34 -3.05 2.30
CA ARG A 46 -10.07 -2.16 3.21
C ARG A 46 -9.11 -1.19 3.88
N ARG A 47 -9.58 0.03 4.14
CA ARG A 47 -8.86 1.01 4.96
C ARG A 47 -8.62 0.43 6.35
N ARG A 48 -7.36 0.23 6.73
CA ARG A 48 -6.99 -0.39 8.02
C ARG A 48 -5.55 -0.13 8.41
N ARG A 49 -5.27 -0.35 9.69
CA ARG A 49 -3.92 -0.41 10.22
C ARG A 49 -3.20 -1.66 9.70
N ALA A 50 -1.98 -1.49 9.19
CA ALA A 50 -1.12 -2.56 8.71
C ALA A 50 0.28 -2.42 9.32
N ASN A 51 0.93 -3.56 9.54
CA ASN A 51 2.33 -3.60 9.96
C ASN A 51 3.22 -3.42 8.73
N LEU A 52 4.27 -2.60 8.85
CA LEU A 52 5.26 -2.38 7.78
C LEU A 52 5.93 -3.67 7.32
N LYS A 53 6.12 -4.65 8.21
CA LYS A 53 6.70 -5.97 7.85
C LYS A 53 5.88 -6.74 6.80
N HIS A 54 4.61 -6.40 6.62
CA HIS A 54 3.73 -7.05 5.64
C HIS A 54 3.54 -6.23 4.36
N LEU A 55 4.23 -5.10 4.25
CA LEU A 55 4.13 -4.17 3.14
C LEU A 55 5.47 -4.10 2.44
N GLU A 56 5.45 -4.26 1.13
CA GLU A 56 6.60 -4.02 0.28
C GLU A 56 6.41 -2.70 -0.47
N PRO A 57 7.29 -1.71 -0.27
CA PRO A 57 7.17 -0.39 -0.87
C PRO A 57 7.57 -0.46 -2.35
N THR A 58 6.73 0.09 -3.22
CA THR A 58 7.04 0.20 -4.65
C THR A 58 7.71 1.53 -4.93
N ASN A 59 8.43 1.69 -6.06
CA ASN A 59 9.07 2.96 -6.42
C ASN A 59 8.13 4.12 -6.72
N VAL A 60 6.82 3.93 -6.65
CA VAL A 60 5.85 4.96 -6.98
C VAL A 60 5.23 5.59 -5.73
N LYS A 61 5.08 6.91 -5.78
CA LYS A 61 4.42 7.73 -4.75
C LYS A 61 3.35 8.57 -5.42
N ILE A 62 2.18 8.70 -4.81
CA ILE A 62 1.16 9.68 -5.17
C ILE A 62 1.21 10.86 -4.19
N ASP A 63 0.77 12.02 -4.64
CA ASP A 63 0.72 13.21 -3.79
C ASP A 63 -0.65 13.28 -3.11
N ILE A 64 -0.68 13.04 -1.81
CA ILE A 64 -1.89 13.07 -0.98
C ILE A 64 -1.56 13.68 0.39
N LYS A 65 -2.56 14.27 1.03
CA LYS A 65 -2.44 14.77 2.41
C LYS A 65 -2.57 13.64 3.42
N LYS A 66 -2.03 13.86 4.63
CA LYS A 66 -2.22 12.96 5.77
C LYS A 66 -3.72 12.80 6.04
N GLY A 67 -4.16 11.55 6.15
CA GLY A 67 -5.56 11.23 6.44
C GLY A 67 -6.51 11.32 5.24
N ALA A 68 -6.01 11.49 4.01
CA ALA A 68 -6.81 11.58 2.79
C ALA A 68 -7.93 10.53 2.71
N SER A 69 -9.09 10.94 2.21
CA SER A 69 -10.25 10.07 2.03
C SER A 69 -10.06 9.13 0.85
N ASP A 70 -10.87 8.07 0.76
CA ASP A 70 -10.75 7.09 -0.32
C ASP A 70 -10.98 7.75 -1.70
N GLU A 71 -11.84 8.75 -1.78
CA GLU A 71 -12.09 9.58 -2.97
C GLU A 71 -10.86 10.37 -3.41
N GLU A 72 -10.19 11.04 -2.47
CA GLU A 72 -8.96 11.80 -2.75
C GLU A 72 -7.84 10.88 -3.25
N VAL A 73 -7.75 9.68 -2.67
CA VAL A 73 -6.79 8.67 -3.12
C VAL A 73 -7.12 8.18 -4.53
N ILE A 74 -8.40 7.94 -4.85
CA ILE A 74 -8.82 7.61 -6.22
C ILE A 74 -8.38 8.73 -7.17
N LEU A 75 -8.77 9.97 -6.92
CA LEU A 75 -8.42 11.12 -7.77
C LEU A 75 -6.90 11.26 -7.99
N ALA A 76 -6.10 11.08 -6.94
CA ALA A 76 -4.64 11.12 -7.04
C ALA A 76 -4.07 9.97 -7.90
N LEU A 77 -4.69 8.79 -7.85
CA LEU A 77 -4.33 7.65 -8.71
C LEU A 77 -4.76 7.87 -10.16
N GLU A 78 -5.90 8.52 -10.40
CA GLU A 78 -6.36 8.90 -11.74
C GLU A 78 -5.40 9.91 -12.38
N LYS A 79 -4.99 10.93 -11.62
CA LYS A 79 -4.01 11.94 -12.06
C LYS A 79 -2.69 11.30 -12.48
N LYS A 80 -2.25 10.25 -11.80
CA LYS A 80 -1.04 9.49 -12.18
C LYS A 80 -1.28 8.39 -13.22
N LYS A 81 -2.51 8.21 -13.73
CA LYS A 81 -2.92 7.13 -14.64
C LYS A 81 -2.56 5.73 -14.12
N MET A 82 -2.58 5.55 -12.79
CA MET A 82 -2.14 4.31 -12.13
C MET A 82 -3.27 3.34 -11.78
N LEU A 83 -4.52 3.65 -12.13
CA LEU A 83 -5.69 2.82 -11.85
C LEU A 83 -5.51 1.37 -12.35
N GLY A 84 -4.97 1.20 -13.57
CA GLY A 84 -4.74 -0.13 -14.15
C GLY A 84 -3.69 -0.93 -13.40
N GLU A 85 -2.61 -0.28 -12.97
CA GLU A 85 -1.55 -0.89 -12.19
C GLU A 85 -2.03 -1.33 -10.80
N MET A 86 -2.97 -0.61 -10.20
CA MET A 86 -3.53 -0.98 -8.90
C MET A 86 -4.41 -2.23 -8.93
N LYS A 87 -5.13 -2.46 -10.04
CA LYS A 87 -5.99 -3.64 -10.19
C LYS A 87 -5.20 -4.94 -10.37
N LYS A 88 -3.95 -4.85 -10.83
CA LYS A 88 -3.08 -6.01 -10.99
C LYS A 88 -2.71 -6.58 -9.62
N VAL A 89 -3.11 -7.82 -9.39
CA VAL A 89 -2.63 -8.62 -8.26
C VAL A 89 -1.26 -9.16 -8.63
N VAL A 90 -0.24 -8.75 -7.90
CA VAL A 90 1.09 -9.34 -8.00
C VAL A 90 1.04 -10.63 -7.18
N LYS A 91 1.34 -11.80 -7.75
CA LYS A 91 1.49 -13.00 -6.91
C LYS A 91 2.78 -12.81 -6.12
N PRO A 92 2.74 -12.59 -4.79
CA PRO A 92 3.98 -12.57 -4.03
C PRO A 92 4.58 -13.97 -4.14
N ILE A 93 5.86 -14.05 -4.48
CA ILE A 93 6.60 -15.31 -4.38
C ILE A 93 6.70 -15.54 -2.88
N ILE A 94 5.85 -16.43 -2.34
CA ILE A 94 5.97 -16.90 -0.97
C ILE A 94 7.19 -17.82 -0.99
N THR A 95 8.40 -17.25 -0.89
CA THR A 95 9.50 -18.05 -0.38
C THR A 95 9.11 -18.38 1.06
N PRO A 96 9.04 -19.66 1.45
CA PRO A 96 9.02 -19.98 2.86
C PRO A 96 10.35 -19.50 3.41
N VAL A 97 10.41 -18.27 3.92
CA VAL A 97 11.54 -17.78 4.70
C VAL A 97 11.43 -18.46 6.06
N GLY A 98 11.65 -19.77 6.06
CA GLY A 98 12.25 -20.45 7.19
C GLY A 98 13.71 -20.03 7.20
N TYR A 99 14.17 -19.56 8.37
CA TYR A 99 15.58 -19.38 8.70
C TYR A 99 16.31 -18.23 7.97
N GLN A 100 16.40 -17.07 8.64
CA GLN A 100 17.68 -16.36 8.69
C GLN A 100 18.44 -16.94 9.89
N ILE A 101 19.48 -17.74 9.61
CA ILE A 101 20.61 -17.97 10.52
C ILE A 101 21.48 -16.73 10.48
#